data_AF-A0A1E1FD64-F1
#
_entry.id   AF-A0A1E1FD64-F1
#
_cell.length_a   1.000
_cell.length_b   1.000
_cell.length_c   1.000
_cell.angle_alpha   90.00
_cell.angle_beta   90.00
_cell.angle_gamma   90.00
#
_symmetry.space_group_name_H-M   'P 1'
#
loop_
_entity.id
_entity.type
_entity.pdbx_description
1 polymer ?
#
loop_
_entity_poly.entity_id
_entity_poly.type
_entity_poly.pdbx_seq_one_letter_code
_entity_poly.pdbx_strand_id
1 'polypeptide(L)' 'MQAIDQIVNSAGKTYYMSGGNVPCPVVFRGPNGAAAGVAAQHSQDYAAWYGSVPGLKVVSPWSAEDCKGLLKSAIR' A
#
# COMPACT_ATOMS: atom_id res chain seq x y z
N MET A 1 -6.74 -7.85 -5.30
CA MET A 1 -7.39 -6.99 -6.31
C MET A 1 -8.76 -6.44 -5.91
N GLN A 2 -9.49 -7.02 -4.95
CA GLN A 2 -10.91 -6.65 -4.70
C GLN A 2 -11.15 -5.21 -4.23
N ALA A 3 -10.24 -4.63 -3.44
CA ALA A 3 -10.40 -3.27 -2.90
C ALA A 3 -9.64 -2.20 -3.70
N ILE A 4 -9.20 -2.48 -4.93
CA ILE A 4 -8.33 -1.58 -5.69
C ILE A 4 -8.96 -0.20 -5.90
N ASP A 5 -10.24 -0.14 -6.25
CA ASP A 5 -10.92 1.13 -6.48
C ASP A 5 -10.89 2.04 -5.24
N GLN A 6 -11.17 1.46 -4.07
CA GLN A 6 -11.16 2.18 -2.80
C GLN A 6 -9.76 2.65 -2.40
N ILE A 7 -8.72 1.89 -2.74
CA ILE A 7 -7.33 2.28 -2.46
C ILE A 7 -6.87 3.37 -3.45
N VAL A 8 -7.11 3.18 -4.74
CA VAL A 8 -6.53 4.01 -5.81
C VAL A 8 -7.35 5.26 -6.06
N ASN A 9 -8.66 5.13 -6.26
CA ASN A 9 -9.53 6.24 -6.66
C ASN A 9 -10.10 7.00 -5.48
N SER A 10 -10.32 6.33 -4.34
CA SER A 10 -10.73 6.99 -3.11
C SER A 10 -9.51 7.43 -2.30
N ALA A 11 -8.89 6.54 -1.53
CA ALA A 11 -7.84 6.90 -0.56
C ALA A 11 -6.68 7.68 -1.17
N GLY A 12 -6.16 7.24 -2.32
CA GLY A 12 -5.04 7.89 -3.01
C GLY A 12 -5.35 9.27 -3.58
N LYS A 13 -6.63 9.62 -3.80
CA LYS A 13 -7.01 10.90 -4.44
C LYS A 13 -7.70 11.88 -3.51
N THR A 14 -8.29 11.43 -2.40
CA THR A 14 -9.10 12.27 -1.51
C THR A 14 -8.41 13.57 -1.12
N TYR A 15 -7.13 13.52 -0.74
CA TYR A 15 -6.41 14.72 -0.32
C TYR A 15 -6.27 15.75 -1.45
N TYR A 16 -5.92 15.29 -2.65
CA TYR A 16 -5.82 16.17 -3.82
C TYR A 16 -7.19 16.70 -4.26
N MET A 17 -8.20 15.82 -4.36
CA MET A 17 -9.54 16.17 -4.82
C MET A 17 -10.28 17.11 -3.87
N SER A 18 -9.97 17.05 -2.58
CA SER A 18 -10.52 17.97 -1.57
C SER A 18 -9.78 19.30 -1.50
N GLY A 19 -8.78 19.56 -2.35
CA GLY A 19 -7.94 20.74 -2.29
C GLY A 19 -7.10 20.81 -1.01
N GLY A 20 -6.73 19.66 -0.44
CA GLY A 20 -5.95 19.55 0.79
C GLY A 20 -6.77 19.56 2.09
N ASN A 21 -8.11 19.58 2.02
CA ASN A 21 -8.96 19.71 3.20
C ASN A 21 -9.28 18.39 3.91
N VAL A 22 -9.26 17.27 3.18
CA VAL A 22 -9.63 15.96 3.72
C VAL A 22 -8.43 15.02 3.65
N PRO A 23 -7.70 14.81 4.78
CA PRO A 23 -6.62 13.84 4.83
C PRO A 23 -7.16 12.40 4.80
N CYS A 24 -6.36 11.46 4.31
CA CYS A 24 -6.66 10.02 4.35
C CYS A 24 -5.55 9.26 5.12
N PRO A 25 -5.56 9.29 6.48
CA PRO A 25 -4.52 8.66 7.30
C PRO A 25 -4.79 7.15 7.45
N VAL A 26 -4.59 6.39 6.37
CA VAL A 26 -4.82 4.94 6.34
C VAL A 26 -3.55 4.21 5.88
N VAL A 27 -3.21 3.12 6.56
CA VAL A 27 -2.13 2.20 6.18
C VAL A 27 -2.75 0.87 5.73
N PHE A 28 -2.63 0.55 4.44
CA PHE A 28 -2.98 -0.75 3.90
C PHE A 28 -1.76 -1.67 3.97
N ARG A 29 -1.91 -2.88 4.52
CA ARG A 29 -0.84 -3.87 4.62
C ARG A 29 -1.32 -5.24 4.19
N GLY A 30 -0.42 -6.03 3.63
CA GLY A 30 -0.68 -7.41 3.24
C GLY A 30 0.60 -8.10 2.75
N PRO A 31 0.59 -9.44 2.63
CA PRO A 31 1.65 -10.17 1.97
C PRO A 31 1.73 -9.77 0.49
N ASN A 32 2.95 -9.75 -0.06
CA ASN A 32 3.22 -9.36 -1.43
C ASN A 32 4.45 -10.13 -1.95
N GLY A 33 4.39 -10.61 -3.19
CA GLY A 33 5.41 -11.48 -3.78
C GLY A 33 5.22 -12.96 -3.47
N ALA A 34 6.22 -13.77 -3.87
CA ALA A 34 6.14 -15.22 -3.80
C ALA A 34 6.26 -15.78 -2.37
N ALA A 35 5.48 -16.82 -2.07
CA ALA A 35 5.60 -17.62 -0.86
C ALA A 35 5.47 -19.12 -1.19
N ALA A 36 5.93 -19.99 -0.28
CA ALA A 36 5.91 -21.43 -0.51
C ALA A 36 4.46 -21.98 -0.51
N GLY A 37 4.08 -22.70 -1.56
CA GLY A 37 2.83 -23.49 -1.60
C GLY A 37 1.54 -22.71 -1.84
N VAL A 38 1.60 -21.45 -2.31
CA VAL A 38 0.40 -20.57 -2.40
C VAL A 38 -0.14 -20.33 -3.81
N ALA A 39 0.51 -20.89 -4.84
CA ALA A 39 0.10 -20.84 -6.26
C ALA A 39 -0.07 -19.42 -6.83
N ALA A 40 -0.67 -19.32 -8.02
CA ALA A 40 -0.65 -18.10 -8.85
C ALA A 40 -1.36 -16.89 -8.23
N GLN A 41 -2.45 -17.10 -7.47
CA GLN A 41 -3.26 -16.01 -6.90
C GLN A 41 -2.70 -15.38 -5.62
N HIS A 42 -1.64 -15.97 -5.06
CA HIS A 42 -1.01 -15.52 -3.82
C HIS A 42 0.49 -15.22 -4.00
N SER A 43 0.95 -15.05 -5.26
CA SER A 43 2.36 -14.85 -5.59
C SER A 43 2.63 -13.56 -6.37
N GLN A 44 1.62 -12.72 -6.58
CA GLN A 44 1.78 -11.46 -7.28
C GLN A 44 2.56 -10.46 -6.45
N ASP A 45 3.37 -9.65 -7.13
CA ASP A 45 3.98 -8.44 -6.58
C ASP A 45 3.29 -7.21 -7.19
N TYR A 46 2.58 -6.46 -6.35
CA TYR A 46 1.88 -5.23 -6.73
C TYR A 46 2.66 -3.95 -6.39
N ALA A 47 3.89 -4.05 -5.87
CA ALA A 47 4.66 -2.89 -5.43
C ALA A 47 4.88 -1.89 -6.57
N ALA A 48 5.29 -2.37 -7.74
CA ALA A 48 5.49 -1.52 -8.92
C ALA A 48 4.16 -0.87 -9.39
N TRP A 49 3.06 -1.62 -9.36
CA TRP A 49 1.76 -1.14 -9.80
C TRP A 49 1.24 -0.03 -8.89
N TYR A 50 1.17 -0.26 -7.58
CA TYR A 50 0.80 0.78 -6.61
C TYR A 50 1.81 1.93 -6.57
N GLY A 51 3.10 1.66 -6.79
CA GLY A 51 4.15 2.67 -6.83
C GLY A 51 3.99 3.67 -7.99
N SER A 52 3.30 3.26 -9.06
CA SER A 52 2.96 4.13 -10.19
C SER A 52 1.74 5.02 -9.95
N VAL A 53 1.01 4.85 -8.83
CA VAL A 53 -0.21 5.60 -8.53
C VAL A 53 0.10 6.87 -7.73
N PRO A 54 -0.15 8.08 -8.26
CA PRO A 54 0.06 9.32 -7.51
C PRO A 54 -0.85 9.39 -6.27
N GLY A 55 -0.28 9.86 -5.15
CA GLY A 55 -0.97 9.99 -3.87
C GLY A 55 -0.82 8.79 -2.94
N LEU A 56 -0.27 7.67 -3.42
CA LEU A 56 0.12 6.54 -2.58
C LEU A 56 1.62 6.62 -2.22
N LYS A 57 1.95 6.16 -1.01
CA LYS A 57 3.32 5.83 -0.62
C LYS A 57 3.40 4.32 -0.47
N VAL A 58 4.33 3.68 -1.17
CA VAL A 58 4.48 2.22 -1.19
C VAL A 58 5.83 1.84 -0.61
N VAL A 59 5.82 0.91 0.35
CA VAL A 59 7.02 0.42 1.03
C VAL A 59 6.99 -1.11 1.07
N SER A 60 8.15 -1.73 0.88
CA SER A 60 8.35 -3.18 1.00
C SER A 60 9.48 -3.44 1.99
N PRO A 61 9.19 -3.87 3.23
CA PRO A 61 10.23 -4.16 4.22
C PRO A 61 10.96 -5.47 3.89
N TRP A 62 12.26 -5.54 4.20
CA TRP A 62 13.08 -6.75 3.98
C TRP A 62 13.38 -7.48 5.30
N SER A 63 13.75 -6.74 6.35
CA SER A 63 14.09 -7.31 7.66
C SER A 63 12.99 -7.09 8.72
N ALA A 64 13.11 -7.78 9.85
CA ALA A 64 12.24 -7.56 11.00
C ALA A 64 12.40 -6.15 11.59
N GLU A 65 13.61 -5.59 11.55
CA GLU A 65 13.90 -4.22 11.98
C GLU A 65 13.21 -3.21 11.06
N ASP A 66 13.33 -3.37 9.74
CA ASP A 66 12.66 -2.52 8.75
C ASP A 66 11.15 -2.57 8.92
N CYS A 67 10.59 -3.77 9.07
CA CYS A 67 9.14 -3.95 9.25
C CYS A 67 8.64 -3.17 10.48
N LYS A 68 9.35 -3.29 11.62
CA LYS A 68 9.02 -2.56 12.84
C LYS A 68 9.15 -1.04 12.66
N GLY A 69 10.25 -0.57 12.08
CA GLY A 69 10.53 0.85 11.90
C GLY A 69 9.55 1.51 10.92
N LEU A 70 9.43 0.94 9.72
CA LEU A 70 8.60 1.45 8.64
C LEU A 70 7.11 1.41 9.00
N LEU A 71 6.63 0.34 9.67
CA LEU A 71 5.22 0.30 10.08
C LEU A 71 4.90 1.40 11.10
N LYS A 72 5.79 1.67 12.06
CA LYS A 72 5.61 2.77 13.01
C LYS A 72 5.62 4.12 12.31
N SER A 73 6.48 4.30 11.31
CA SER A 73 6.56 5.53 10.51
C SER A 73 5.39 5.69 9.54
N ALA A 74 4.76 4.61 9.09
CA ALA A 74 3.61 4.69 8.18
C ALA A 74 2.33 5.12 8.90
N ILE A 75 2.20 4.78 10.19
CA ILE A 75 1.02 5.07 11.02
C ILE A 75 1.03 6.51 11.58
N ARG A 76 2.17 7.20 11.58
CA ARG A 76 2.39 8.49 12.25
C ARG A 76 2.89 9.54 11.28
#